data_AF-A0A524PC37-F1
#
_entry.id   AF-A0A524PC37-F1
#
_cell.length_a   1.000
_cell.length_b   1.000
_cell.length_c   1.000
_cell.angle_alpha   90.00
_cell.angle_beta   90.00
_cell.angle_gamma   90.00
#
_symmetry.space_group_name_H-M   'P 1'
#
loop_
_entity.id
_entity.type
_entity.pdbx_description
1 polymer ?
#
loop_
_entity_poly.entity_id
_entity_poly.type
_entity_poly.pdbx_seq_one_letter_code
_entity_poly.pdbx_strand_id
1 'polypeptide(L)'
;LEFDPNTYMSNLTSVLAFYAYLIIGFDYDSFSLNGGQPYFEIAERIVNNAQNAPVTGWKPYDGSRNRNRYWLVKNVLNSEYANVRRFVYEYHIRGLDLLESRITEARTGMVETLRLLQEVYRRRPDPFMYYLTVVMEAKSSEMISIFTDAFPEEKSRVVQILAEIDPANKSKYEKIQQGN
;
A
#
# COMPACT_ATOMS: atom_id res chain seq x y z
N LEU A 1 23.33 -17.82 4.87
CA LEU A 1 21.86 -18.02 4.81
C LEU A 1 21.56 -18.66 3.47
N GLU A 2 20.88 -19.80 3.45
CA GLU A 2 20.51 -20.52 2.23
C GLU A 2 19.02 -20.32 1.96
N PHE A 3 18.66 -19.96 0.73
CA PHE A 3 17.30 -19.68 0.28
C PHE A 3 17.00 -20.43 -1.01
N ASP A 4 15.85 -21.10 -1.04
CA ASP A 4 15.25 -21.67 -2.24
C ASP A 4 13.82 -21.11 -2.37
N PRO A 5 13.48 -20.42 -3.47
CA PRO A 5 12.13 -19.88 -3.68
C PRO A 5 11.04 -20.96 -3.79
N ASN A 6 11.41 -22.22 -4.05
CA ASN A 6 10.48 -23.34 -4.22
C ASN A 6 10.36 -24.22 -2.98
N THR A 7 11.20 -24.02 -1.96
CA THR A 7 11.26 -24.90 -0.79
C THR A 7 11.35 -24.09 0.50
N TYR A 8 10.47 -24.39 1.46
CA TYR A 8 10.59 -23.83 2.81
C TYR A 8 11.74 -24.54 3.56
N MET A 9 12.83 -23.82 3.80
CA MET A 9 14.00 -24.35 4.54
C MET A 9 13.99 -23.92 6.01
N SER A 10 13.83 -22.61 6.27
CA SER A 10 13.77 -22.05 7.62
C SER A 10 12.85 -20.83 7.67
N ASN A 11 12.28 -20.56 8.84
CA ASN A 11 11.39 -19.41 9.02
C ASN A 11 12.14 -18.09 8.82
N LEU A 12 13.33 -17.94 9.41
CA LEU A 12 14.09 -16.69 9.34
C LEU A 12 14.39 -16.31 7.89
N THR A 13 14.94 -17.25 7.10
CA THR A 13 15.22 -16.97 5.69
C THR A 13 13.94 -16.66 4.92
N SER A 14 12.86 -17.41 5.14
CA SER A 14 11.59 -17.22 4.43
C SER A 14 10.96 -15.86 4.73
N VAL A 15 11.01 -15.40 5.99
CA VAL A 15 10.52 -14.07 6.38
C VAL A 15 11.32 -12.97 5.68
N LEU A 16 12.65 -13.06 5.70
CA LEU A 16 13.52 -12.07 5.05
C LEU A 16 13.29 -12.04 3.54
N ALA A 17 13.23 -13.21 2.90
CA ALA A 17 12.97 -13.32 1.47
C ALA A 17 11.58 -12.75 1.10
N PHE A 18 10.53 -13.10 1.85
CA PHE A 18 9.17 -12.60 1.62
C PHE A 18 9.12 -11.06 1.61
N TYR A 19 9.68 -10.41 2.64
CA TYR A 19 9.67 -8.96 2.70
C TYR A 19 10.62 -8.31 1.71
N ALA A 20 11.76 -8.93 1.38
CA ALA A 20 12.63 -8.45 0.31
C ALA A 20 11.91 -8.42 -1.04
N TYR A 21 11.21 -9.49 -1.41
CA TYR A 21 10.43 -9.53 -2.66
C TYR A 21 9.23 -8.58 -2.65
N LEU A 22 8.57 -8.35 -1.51
CA LEU A 22 7.54 -7.31 -1.40
C LEU A 22 8.13 -5.91 -1.64
N ILE A 23 9.25 -5.59 -1.00
CA ILE A 23 9.90 -4.28 -1.14
C ILE A 23 10.31 -4.04 -2.58
N ILE A 24 10.97 -5.02 -3.22
CA ILE A 24 11.36 -4.95 -4.63
C ILE A 24 10.12 -4.81 -5.52
N GLY A 25 9.05 -5.54 -5.24
CA GLY A 25 7.80 -5.43 -5.99
C GLY A 25 7.20 -4.01 -5.91
N PHE A 26 7.15 -3.41 -4.73
CA PHE A 26 6.64 -2.05 -4.58
C PHE A 26 7.56 -1.00 -5.20
N ASP A 27 8.88 -1.21 -5.16
CA ASP A 27 9.85 -0.36 -5.84
C ASP A 27 9.60 -0.36 -7.36
N TYR A 28 9.51 -1.53 -7.99
CA TYR A 28 9.21 -1.61 -9.42
C TYR A 28 7.83 -1.07 -9.80
N ASP A 29 6.81 -1.25 -8.94
CA ASP A 29 5.48 -0.65 -9.13
C ASP A 29 5.51 0.88 -9.09
N SER A 30 6.46 1.49 -8.38
CA SER A 30 6.59 2.95 -8.34
C SER A 30 7.12 3.53 -9.66
N PHE A 31 7.93 2.77 -10.40
CA PHE A 31 8.50 3.21 -11.69
C PHE A 31 7.68 2.78 -12.91
N SER A 32 6.90 1.69 -12.81
CA SER A 32 6.08 1.20 -13.90
C SER A 32 4.80 0.57 -13.37
N LEU A 33 3.67 0.86 -14.01
CA LEU A 33 2.39 0.24 -13.65
C LEU A 33 2.51 -1.29 -13.72
N ASN A 34 2.27 -1.93 -12.58
CA ASN A 34 2.39 -3.37 -12.35
C ASN A 34 3.81 -3.96 -12.54
N GLY A 35 4.87 -3.15 -12.55
CA GLY A 35 6.25 -3.60 -12.71
C GLY A 35 6.71 -4.60 -11.64
N GLY A 36 6.08 -4.59 -10.47
CA GLY A 36 6.36 -5.48 -9.34
C GLY A 36 5.82 -6.91 -9.46
N GLN A 37 5.00 -7.19 -10.48
CA GLN A 37 4.28 -8.46 -10.65
C GLN A 37 5.14 -9.72 -10.41
N PRO A 38 6.29 -9.92 -11.08
CA PRO A 38 7.08 -11.15 -10.92
C PRO A 38 7.59 -11.32 -9.48
N TYR A 39 7.84 -10.23 -8.75
CA TYR A 39 8.34 -10.30 -7.37
C TYR A 39 7.23 -10.65 -6.38
N PHE A 40 6.02 -10.11 -6.58
CA PHE A 40 4.86 -10.49 -5.79
C PHE A 40 4.47 -11.96 -5.98
N GLU A 41 4.60 -12.50 -7.18
CA GLU A 41 4.37 -13.93 -7.45
C GLU A 41 5.40 -14.82 -6.72
N ILE A 42 6.66 -14.38 -6.61
CA ILE A 42 7.66 -15.09 -5.79
C ILE A 42 7.28 -15.00 -4.31
N ALA A 43 6.84 -13.84 -3.82
CA ALA A 43 6.36 -13.68 -2.45
C ALA A 43 5.15 -14.59 -2.15
N GLU A 44 4.22 -14.75 -3.09
CA GLU A 44 3.08 -15.69 -2.97
C GLU A 44 3.59 -17.14 -2.91
N ARG A 45 4.59 -17.50 -3.73
CA ARG A 45 5.22 -18.82 -3.67
C ARG A 45 5.85 -19.11 -2.31
N ILE A 46 6.57 -18.16 -1.73
CA ILE A 46 7.17 -18.30 -0.39
C ILE A 46 6.08 -18.58 0.66
N VAL A 47 4.97 -17.84 0.62
CA VAL A 47 3.82 -18.06 1.51
C VAL A 47 3.23 -19.46 1.32
N ASN A 48 3.05 -19.89 0.07
CA ASN A 48 2.49 -21.20 -0.24
C ASN A 48 3.39 -22.35 0.26
N ASN A 49 4.71 -22.19 0.16
CA ASN A 49 5.67 -23.18 0.67
C ASN A 49 5.70 -23.25 2.20
N ALA A 50 5.39 -22.14 2.88
CA ALA A 50 5.40 -22.03 4.33
C ALA A 50 4.07 -22.42 5.01
N GLN A 51 3.06 -22.89 4.28
CA GLN A 51 1.73 -23.22 4.85
C GLN A 51 1.76 -24.29 5.93
N ASN A 52 2.72 -25.23 5.87
CA ASN A 52 2.88 -26.28 6.88
C ASN A 52 3.81 -25.89 8.03
N ALA A 53 4.37 -24.67 8.01
CA ALA A 53 5.27 -24.23 9.07
C ALA A 53 4.52 -24.20 10.42
N PRO A 54 5.19 -24.59 11.52
CA PRO A 54 4.58 -24.57 12.86
C PRO A 54 4.44 -23.14 13.42
N VAL A 55 5.10 -22.17 12.79
CA VAL A 55 5.10 -20.75 13.14
C VAL A 55 3.94 -20.01 12.50
N THR A 56 3.42 -19.00 13.20
CA THR A 56 2.26 -18.22 12.77
C THR A 56 2.61 -17.12 11.77
N GLY A 57 1.62 -16.72 10.99
CA GLY A 57 1.63 -15.60 10.07
C GLY A 57 1.88 -15.99 8.61
N TRP A 58 1.95 -17.29 8.32
CA TRP A 58 1.99 -17.85 6.98
C TRP A 58 0.64 -18.36 6.53
N LYS A 59 -0.22 -18.81 7.45
CA LYS A 59 -1.53 -19.37 7.11
C LYS A 59 -2.61 -18.28 7.05
N PRO A 60 -3.68 -18.49 6.26
CA PRO A 60 -4.78 -17.53 6.16
C PRO A 60 -5.44 -17.22 7.51
N TYR A 61 -5.52 -18.22 8.38
CA TYR A 61 -6.16 -18.16 9.69
C TYR A 61 -5.23 -17.71 10.83
N ASP A 62 -3.96 -17.40 10.52
CA ASP A 62 -3.04 -16.87 11.52
C ASP A 62 -3.26 -15.37 11.75
N GLY A 63 -3.27 -14.95 13.01
CA GLY A 63 -3.41 -13.54 13.37
C GLY A 63 -4.85 -13.04 13.34
N SER A 64 -5.07 -11.85 13.88
CA SER A 64 -6.39 -11.22 13.94
C SER A 64 -6.66 -10.41 12.67
N ARG A 65 -7.92 -10.33 12.25
CA ARG A 65 -8.37 -9.44 11.17
C ARG A 65 -7.62 -9.60 9.84
N ASN A 66 -7.24 -10.84 9.50
CA ASN A 66 -6.50 -11.15 8.27
C ASN A 66 -5.18 -10.35 8.11
N ARG A 67 -4.57 -9.89 9.21
CA ARG A 67 -3.30 -9.16 9.18
C ARG A 67 -2.12 -10.12 9.24
N ASN A 68 -1.81 -10.74 8.12
CA ASN A 68 -0.69 -11.69 7.98
C ASN A 68 -0.07 -11.65 6.57
N ARG A 69 1.04 -12.37 6.36
CA ARG A 69 1.78 -12.38 5.09
C ARG A 69 0.97 -12.95 3.94
N TYR A 70 0.14 -13.96 4.24
CA TYR A 70 -0.76 -14.56 3.27
C TYR A 70 -1.72 -13.55 2.68
N TRP A 71 -2.46 -12.83 3.52
CA TRP A 71 -3.43 -11.85 3.04
C TRP A 71 -2.79 -10.63 2.40
N LEU A 72 -1.62 -10.20 2.90
CA LEU A 72 -0.90 -9.08 2.29
C LEU A 72 -0.57 -9.35 0.82
N VAL A 73 0.13 -10.45 0.52
CA VAL A 73 0.48 -10.76 -0.87
C VAL A 73 -0.74 -11.13 -1.70
N LYS A 74 -1.74 -11.79 -1.08
CA LYS A 74 -2.98 -12.15 -1.79
C LYS A 74 -3.78 -10.93 -2.20
N ASN A 75 -3.89 -9.92 -1.34
CA ASN A 75 -4.53 -8.65 -1.67
C ASN A 75 -3.75 -7.92 -2.78
N VAL A 76 -2.41 -7.88 -2.72
CA VAL A 76 -1.58 -7.22 -3.76
C VAL A 76 -1.82 -7.82 -5.14
N LEU A 77 -1.95 -9.14 -5.25
CA LEU A 77 -2.17 -9.85 -6.51
C LEU A 77 -3.64 -9.91 -6.96
N ASN A 78 -4.59 -9.55 -6.11
CA ASN A 78 -6.02 -9.61 -6.46
C ASN A 78 -6.41 -8.39 -7.32
N SER A 79 -7.05 -8.64 -8.47
CA SER A 79 -7.55 -7.61 -9.38
C SER A 79 -8.55 -6.63 -8.75
N GLU A 80 -9.27 -7.03 -7.71
CA GLU A 80 -10.18 -6.12 -6.97
C GLU A 80 -9.41 -4.99 -6.26
N TYR A 81 -8.12 -5.21 -5.97
CA TYR A 81 -7.20 -4.23 -5.40
C TYR A 81 -6.30 -3.55 -6.44
N ALA A 82 -6.51 -3.77 -7.75
CA ALA A 82 -5.63 -3.24 -8.80
C ALA A 82 -5.43 -1.72 -8.72
N ASN A 83 -6.47 -0.98 -8.28
CA ASN A 83 -6.40 0.46 -8.08
C ASN A 83 -5.43 0.89 -6.96
N VAL A 84 -5.11 0.02 -5.99
CA VAL A 84 -4.08 0.30 -4.97
C VAL A 84 -2.68 0.27 -5.59
N ARG A 85 -2.40 -0.69 -6.48
CA ARG A 85 -1.12 -0.73 -7.23
C ARG A 85 -1.01 0.44 -8.19
N ARG A 86 -2.12 0.77 -8.87
CA ARG A 86 -2.20 1.98 -9.71
C ARG A 86 -1.97 3.26 -8.90
N PHE A 87 -2.50 3.33 -7.68
CA PHE A 87 -2.19 4.43 -6.75
C PHE A 87 -0.68 4.52 -6.50
N VAL A 88 -0.01 3.40 -6.18
CA VAL A 88 1.45 3.40 -5.96
C VAL A 88 2.17 3.99 -7.17
N TYR A 89 1.87 3.55 -8.38
CA TYR A 89 2.49 4.07 -9.60
C TYR A 89 2.20 5.57 -9.83
N GLU A 90 0.93 5.95 -9.89
CA GLU A 90 0.55 7.33 -10.23
C GLU A 90 0.96 8.33 -9.14
N TYR A 91 0.99 7.92 -7.88
CA TYR A 91 1.38 8.79 -6.77
C TYR A 91 2.86 9.20 -6.85
N HIS A 92 3.73 8.30 -7.33
CA HIS A 92 5.14 8.61 -7.55
C HIS A 92 5.30 9.47 -8.82
N ILE A 93 4.84 8.99 -9.98
CA ILE A 93 5.10 9.65 -11.28
C ILE A 93 4.34 10.98 -11.44
N ARG A 94 3.10 11.07 -10.98
CA ARG A 94 2.24 12.28 -11.12
C ARG A 94 2.22 13.15 -9.88
N GLY A 95 2.84 12.70 -8.79
CA GLY A 95 2.92 13.40 -7.53
C GLY A 95 4.37 13.70 -7.18
N LEU A 96 5.05 12.74 -6.56
CA LEU A 96 6.37 12.92 -5.97
C LEU A 96 7.41 13.45 -6.97
N ASP A 97 7.48 12.89 -8.19
CA ASP A 97 8.44 13.30 -9.21
C ASP A 97 8.20 14.73 -9.73
N LEU A 98 6.98 15.24 -9.55
CA LEU A 98 6.60 16.59 -9.97
C LEU A 98 6.74 17.62 -8.85
N LEU A 99 6.88 17.20 -7.58
CA LEU A 99 6.89 18.11 -6.43
C LEU A 99 8.00 19.15 -6.48
N GLU A 100 9.17 18.82 -7.02
CA GLU A 100 10.30 19.76 -7.06
C GLU A 100 10.04 20.93 -8.02
N SER A 101 9.46 20.65 -9.19
CA SER A 101 9.36 21.62 -10.29
C SER A 101 7.97 22.23 -10.46
N ARG A 102 6.91 21.49 -10.10
CA ARG A 102 5.51 21.78 -10.47
C ARG A 102 4.55 21.39 -9.34
N ILE A 103 4.72 22.01 -8.16
CA ILE A 103 3.98 21.69 -6.93
C ILE A 103 2.45 21.66 -7.11
N THR A 104 1.88 22.65 -7.79
CA THR A 104 0.41 22.71 -8.00
C THR A 104 -0.09 21.56 -8.88
N GLU A 105 0.66 21.24 -9.94
CA GLU A 105 0.35 20.09 -10.81
C GLU A 105 0.48 18.78 -10.04
N ALA A 106 1.56 18.63 -9.27
CA ALA A 106 1.82 17.47 -8.42
C ALA A 106 0.68 17.22 -7.43
N ARG A 107 0.28 18.25 -6.67
CA ARG A 107 -0.82 18.15 -5.70
C ARG A 107 -2.13 17.78 -6.37
N THR A 108 -2.46 18.41 -7.49
CA THR A 108 -3.66 18.06 -8.27
C THR A 108 -3.63 16.59 -8.70
N GLY A 109 -2.49 16.13 -9.24
CA GLY A 109 -2.26 14.73 -9.61
C GLY A 109 -2.49 13.78 -8.42
N MET A 110 -1.92 14.10 -7.27
CA MET A 110 -2.06 13.30 -6.05
C MET A 110 -3.50 13.24 -5.52
N VAL A 111 -4.27 14.34 -5.61
CA VAL A 111 -5.71 14.33 -5.24
C VAL A 111 -6.49 13.38 -6.14
N GLU A 112 -6.22 13.39 -7.45
CA GLU A 112 -6.88 12.48 -8.38
C GLU A 112 -6.46 11.02 -8.12
N THR A 113 -5.18 10.78 -7.85
CA THR A 113 -4.67 9.44 -7.52
C THR A 113 -5.29 8.91 -6.22
N LEU A 114 -5.56 9.74 -5.22
CA LEU A 114 -6.24 9.34 -3.97
C LEU A 114 -7.64 8.75 -4.20
N ARG A 115 -8.34 9.16 -5.27
CA ARG A 115 -9.65 8.59 -5.61
C ARG A 115 -9.57 7.11 -5.95
N LEU A 116 -8.43 6.62 -6.45
CA LEU A 116 -8.22 5.20 -6.71
C LEU A 116 -8.33 4.37 -5.42
N LEU A 117 -7.77 4.87 -4.31
CA LEU A 117 -7.91 4.22 -3.00
C LEU A 117 -9.35 4.31 -2.49
N GLN A 118 -10.01 5.45 -2.69
CA GLN A 118 -11.41 5.63 -2.33
C GLN A 118 -12.33 4.65 -3.06
N GLU A 119 -12.09 4.39 -4.34
CA GLU A 119 -12.84 3.40 -5.12
C GLU A 119 -12.70 1.99 -4.53
N VAL A 120 -11.48 1.58 -4.18
CA VAL A 120 -11.23 0.26 -3.54
C VAL A 120 -11.93 0.19 -2.19
N TYR A 121 -11.79 1.22 -1.37
CA TYR A 121 -12.43 1.30 -0.06
C TYR A 121 -13.95 1.19 -0.14
N ARG A 122 -14.58 1.85 -1.13
CA ARG A 122 -16.03 1.78 -1.35
C ARG A 122 -16.50 0.43 -1.87
N ARG A 123 -15.71 -0.22 -2.72
CA ARG A 123 -15.99 -1.58 -3.20
C ARG A 123 -15.91 -2.63 -2.09
N ARG A 124 -15.09 -2.39 -1.05
CA ARG A 124 -14.88 -3.30 0.10
C ARG A 124 -14.60 -4.76 -0.35
N PRO A 125 -13.53 -5.06 -1.12
CA PRO A 125 -13.28 -6.41 -1.63
C PRO A 125 -13.18 -7.48 -0.53
N ASP A 126 -12.68 -7.08 0.65
CA ASP A 126 -12.80 -7.88 1.86
C ASP A 126 -13.01 -6.97 3.10
N PRO A 127 -13.44 -7.51 4.25
CA PRO A 127 -13.75 -6.71 5.43
C PRO A 127 -12.58 -5.95 6.04
N PHE A 128 -11.34 -6.40 5.82
CA PHE A 128 -10.16 -5.91 6.52
C PHE A 128 -9.25 -5.05 5.64
N MET A 129 -9.31 -5.20 4.32
CA MET A 129 -8.59 -4.40 3.32
C MET A 129 -7.13 -4.16 3.71
N TYR A 130 -6.43 -5.24 4.04
CA TYR A 130 -5.14 -5.14 4.71
C TYR A 130 -4.09 -4.42 3.85
N TYR A 131 -4.04 -4.71 2.55
CA TYR A 131 -3.14 -4.00 1.63
C TYR A 131 -3.40 -2.49 1.58
N LEU A 132 -4.67 -2.06 1.49
CA LEU A 132 -5.02 -0.63 1.54
C LEU A 132 -4.55 -0.01 2.86
N THR A 133 -4.77 -0.69 3.98
CA THR A 133 -4.32 -0.23 5.31
C THR A 133 -2.80 -0.03 5.34
N VAL A 134 -2.02 -0.98 4.82
CA VAL A 134 -0.55 -0.87 4.76
C VAL A 134 -0.11 0.35 3.95
N VAL A 135 -0.73 0.61 2.79
CA VAL A 135 -0.43 1.78 1.96
C VAL A 135 -0.76 3.08 2.69
N MET A 136 -1.92 3.15 3.36
CA MET A 136 -2.32 4.31 4.15
C MET A 136 -1.39 4.58 5.33
N GLU A 137 -1.02 3.54 6.08
CA GLU A 137 -0.05 3.66 7.17
C GLU A 137 1.29 4.18 6.67
N ALA A 138 1.79 3.67 5.53
CA ALA A 138 3.06 4.09 4.95
C ALA A 138 3.05 5.53 4.41
N LYS A 139 1.97 5.97 3.78
CA LYS A 139 1.92 7.25 3.05
C LYS A 139 1.23 8.39 3.82
N SER A 140 0.48 8.11 4.88
CA SER A 140 -0.32 9.12 5.60
C SER A 140 0.48 10.33 6.08
N SER A 141 1.66 10.12 6.67
CA SER A 141 2.48 11.23 7.19
C SER A 141 3.05 12.11 6.07
N GLU A 142 3.45 11.50 4.95
CA GLU A 142 3.92 12.19 3.74
C GLU A 142 2.79 13.04 3.13
N MET A 143 1.60 12.46 2.98
CA MET A 143 0.41 13.17 2.48
C MET A 143 0.05 14.37 3.36
N ILE A 144 0.09 14.22 4.68
CA ILE A 144 -0.15 15.35 5.59
C ILE A 144 0.85 16.46 5.31
N SER A 145 2.14 16.15 5.29
CA SER A 145 3.19 17.15 5.04
C SER A 145 3.01 17.87 3.70
N ILE A 146 2.66 17.15 2.64
CA ILE A 146 2.53 17.73 1.28
C ILE A 146 1.31 18.66 1.19
N PHE A 147 0.19 18.28 1.82
CA PHE A 147 -1.07 19.02 1.72
C PHE A 147 -1.26 20.09 2.79
N THR A 148 -0.45 20.12 3.85
CA THR A 148 -0.43 21.21 4.84
C THR A 148 -0.24 22.59 4.20
N ASP A 149 0.51 22.70 3.10
CA ASP A 149 0.75 23.96 2.39
C ASP A 149 -0.07 24.08 1.08
N ALA A 150 -1.11 23.26 0.90
CA ALA A 150 -1.97 23.27 -0.29
C ALA A 150 -3.07 24.35 -0.21
N PHE A 151 -3.74 24.62 -1.34
CA PHE A 151 -4.85 25.58 -1.33
C PHE A 151 -6.04 25.05 -0.51
N PRO A 152 -6.88 25.92 0.11
CA PRO A 152 -7.98 25.49 0.97
C PRO A 152 -8.95 24.49 0.34
N GLU A 153 -9.20 24.61 -0.97
CA GLU A 153 -10.05 23.68 -1.73
C GLU A 153 -9.40 22.29 -1.87
N GLU A 154 -8.09 22.22 -2.11
CA GLU A 154 -7.34 20.96 -2.16
C GLU A 154 -7.29 20.30 -0.78
N LYS A 155 -6.98 21.08 0.27
CA LYS A 155 -6.99 20.63 1.68
C LYS A 155 -8.32 19.95 2.01
N SER A 156 -9.44 20.61 1.70
CA SER A 156 -10.79 20.10 1.98
C SER A 156 -11.08 18.77 1.27
N ARG A 157 -10.77 18.69 -0.03
CA ARG A 157 -10.97 17.45 -0.82
C ARG A 157 -10.14 16.29 -0.30
N VAL A 158 -8.86 16.52 0.00
CA VAL A 158 -7.95 15.48 0.51
C VAL A 158 -8.40 15.00 1.88
N VAL A 159 -8.71 15.89 2.80
CA VAL A 159 -9.16 15.51 4.15
C VAL A 159 -10.45 14.71 4.09
N GLN A 160 -11.39 15.08 3.20
CA GLN A 160 -12.61 14.31 3.00
C GLN A 160 -12.33 12.88 2.54
N ILE A 161 -11.44 12.69 1.55
CA ILE A 161 -11.08 11.36 1.06
C ILE A 161 -10.36 10.55 2.15
N LEU A 162 -9.35 11.14 2.80
CA LEU A 162 -8.55 10.46 3.82
C LEU A 162 -9.40 10.06 5.05
N ALA A 163 -10.32 10.91 5.49
CA ALA A 163 -11.23 10.61 6.57
C ALA A 163 -12.26 9.53 6.22
N GLU A 164 -12.61 9.37 4.95
CA GLU A 164 -13.49 8.29 4.48
C GLU A 164 -12.76 6.94 4.50
N ILE A 165 -11.57 6.87 3.89
CA ILE A 165 -10.83 5.62 3.69
C ILE A 165 -10.09 5.13 4.93
N ASP A 166 -9.71 6.04 5.83
CA ASP A 166 -8.99 5.75 7.07
C ASP A 166 -9.61 6.51 8.26
N PRO A 167 -10.84 6.13 8.66
CA PRO A 167 -11.59 6.86 9.68
C PRO A 167 -10.95 6.82 11.06
N ALA A 168 -10.15 5.79 11.37
CA ALA A 168 -9.46 5.66 12.64
C ALA A 168 -8.40 6.76 12.85
N ASN A 169 -7.86 7.31 11.76
CA ASN A 169 -6.85 8.37 11.79
C ASN A 169 -7.43 9.75 11.39
N LYS A 170 -8.76 9.94 11.42
CA LYS A 170 -9.40 11.20 11.00
C LYS A 170 -8.78 12.44 11.67
N SER A 171 -8.53 12.40 12.98
CA SER A 171 -7.91 13.51 13.72
C SER A 171 -6.48 13.81 13.27
N LYS A 172 -5.77 12.83 12.69
CA LYS A 172 -4.45 13.02 12.08
C LYS A 172 -4.57 13.87 10.81
N TYR A 173 -5.60 13.63 10.00
CA TYR A 173 -5.84 14.32 8.73
C TYR A 173 -6.41 15.73 8.92
N GLU A 174 -7.17 15.99 9.97
CA GLU A 174 -7.67 17.33 10.32
C GLU A 174 -6.53 18.35 10.51
N LYS A 175 -5.31 17.90 10.83
CA LYS A 175 -4.11 18.76 10.90
C LYS A 175 -3.77 19.44 9.57
N ILE A 176 -4.18 18.87 8.44
CA ILE A 176 -4.00 19.47 7.11
C ILE A 176 -4.75 20.81 7.02
N GLN A 177 -5.92 20.93 7.66
CA GLN A 177 -6.73 22.15 7.65
C GLN A 177 -6.18 23.24 8.60
N GLN A 178 -5.38 22.84 9.59
CA GLN A 178 -4.80 23.75 10.58
C GLN A 178 -3.43 24.31 10.15
N GLY A 179 -2.84 23.74 9.09
CA GLY A 179 -1.66 24.27 8.43
C GLY A 179 -1.92 25.61 7.77
N ASN A 180 -0.98 26.54 7.93
CA ASN A 180 -1.03 27.96 7.53
C ASN A 180 -1.68 28.23 6.17
#